data_AF-A0A373MQS0-F1
#
_entry.id   AF-A0A373MQS0-F1
#
_cell.length_a   1.000
_cell.length_b   1.000
_cell.length_c   1.000
_cell.angle_alpha   90.00
_cell.angle_beta   90.00
_cell.angle_gamma   90.00
#
_symmetry.space_group_name_H-M   'P 1'
#
loop_
_entity.id
_entity.type
_entity.pdbx_description
1 polymer ?
#
loop_
_entity_poly.entity_id
_entity_poly.type
_entity_poly.pdbx_seq_one_letter_code
_entity_poly.pdbx_strand_id
1 'polypeptide(L)'
;MSVVIIGGNERMVCQYTDICKDYGCKAKVFPKEHGSVKKKIGNPDLMILFTNTVSHKMVITASQEAKKNNIPIARIHTSSATALRSVLDEHCAAAM
;
A
#
# COMPACT_ATOMS: atom_id res chain seq x y z
N MET A 1 -7.13 -4.09 10.90
CA MET A 1 -6.67 -2.99 10.03
C MET A 1 -6.71 -3.40 8.56
N SER A 2 -6.94 -2.47 7.63
CA SER A 2 -6.90 -2.72 6.19
C SER A 2 -5.86 -1.84 5.51
N VAL A 3 -5.01 -2.43 4.69
CA VAL A 3 -3.87 -1.75 4.05
C VAL A 3 -3.99 -1.90 2.53
N VAL A 4 -3.72 -0.83 1.80
CA VAL A 4 -3.64 -0.87 0.34
C VAL A 4 -2.22 -0.51 -0.07
N ILE A 5 -1.57 -1.41 -0.81
CA ILE A 5 -0.22 -1.23 -1.33
C ILE A 5 -0.34 -0.92 -2.83
N ILE A 6 0.27 0.18 -3.26
CA ILE A 6 0.31 0.64 -4.65
C ILE A 6 1.74 0.59 -5.15
N GLY A 7 1.96 -0.12 -6.26
CA GLY A 7 3.28 -0.44 -6.81
C GLY A 7 3.89 -1.70 -6.21
N GLY A 8 5.21 -1.84 -6.38
CA GLY A 8 5.97 -3.01 -5.97
C GLY A 8 6.17 -4.02 -7.10
N ASN A 9 6.91 -5.08 -6.81
CA ASN A 9 7.16 -6.14 -7.78
C ASN A 9 5.94 -7.09 -7.85
N GLU A 10 5.41 -7.33 -9.05
CA GLU A 10 4.28 -8.24 -9.27
C GLU A 10 4.54 -9.65 -8.75
N ARG A 11 5.79 -10.13 -8.83
CA ARG A 11 6.18 -11.45 -8.33
C ARG A 11 6.17 -11.53 -6.80
N MET A 12 6.22 -10.38 -6.13
CA MET A 12 6.23 -10.27 -4.67
C MET A 12 4.85 -9.94 -4.09
N VAL A 13 3.79 -9.85 -4.89
CA VAL A 13 2.42 -9.58 -4.41
C VAL A 13 2.02 -10.55 -3.30
N CYS A 14 2.29 -11.85 -3.48
CA CYS A 14 2.01 -12.85 -2.46
C CYS A 14 2.76 -12.54 -1.16
N GLN A 15 4.06 -12.24 -1.25
CA GLN A 15 4.88 -11.89 -0.10
C GLN A 15 4.41 -10.63 0.62
N TYR A 16 4.09 -9.56 -0.11
CA TYR A 16 3.58 -8.33 0.54
C TYR A 16 2.27 -8.60 1.28
N THR A 17 1.40 -9.43 0.70
CA THR A 17 0.12 -9.78 1.32
C THR A 17 0.33 -10.66 2.56
N ASP A 18 1.27 -11.60 2.49
CA ASP A 18 1.64 -12.50 3.58
C ASP A 18 2.26 -11.73 4.76
N ILE A 19 3.18 -10.81 4.47
CA ILE A 19 3.76 -9.90 5.48
C ILE A 19 2.64 -9.12 6.16
N CYS A 20 1.70 -8.51 5.43
CA CYS A 20 0.61 -7.80 6.11
C CYS A 20 -0.29 -8.72 6.95
N LYS A 21 -0.50 -9.97 6.51
CA LYS A 21 -1.27 -10.97 7.28
C LYS A 21 -0.58 -11.38 8.57
N ASP A 22 0.74 -11.49 8.56
CA ASP A 22 1.57 -11.77 9.76
C ASP A 22 1.34 -10.70 10.84
N TYR A 23 1.14 -9.45 10.42
CA TYR A 23 0.80 -8.32 11.30
C TYR A 23 -0.71 -8.23 11.63
N GLY A 24 -1.54 -9.18 11.19
CA GLY A 24 -3.00 -9.14 11.37
C GLY A 24 -3.73 -8.09 10.52
N CYS A 25 -3.04 -7.52 9.52
CA CYS A 25 -3.52 -6.43 8.68
C CYS A 25 -3.99 -7.00 7.30
N LYS A 26 -5.22 -6.69 6.84
CA LYS A 26 -5.75 -7.16 5.53
C LYS A 26 -5.20 -6.31 4.40
N ALA A 27 -4.31 -6.86 3.58
CA ALA A 27 -3.71 -6.12 2.47
C ALA A 27 -4.37 -6.35 1.10
N LYS A 28 -4.45 -5.28 0.30
CA LYS A 28 -4.70 -5.33 -1.15
C LYS A 28 -3.50 -4.72 -1.88
N VAL A 29 -2.91 -5.46 -2.81
CA VAL A 29 -1.72 -5.02 -3.54
C VAL A 29 -2.07 -4.73 -5.01
N PHE A 30 -1.68 -3.56 -5.49
CA PHE A 30 -1.83 -3.12 -6.88
C PHE A 30 -0.45 -2.81 -7.47
N PRO A 31 0.30 -3.82 -7.92
CA PRO A 31 1.68 -3.64 -8.42
C PRO A 31 1.74 -2.88 -9.75
N LYS A 32 0.66 -2.92 -10.54
CA LYS A 32 0.51 -2.19 -11.80
C LYS A 32 -0.82 -1.45 -11.84
N GLU A 33 -0.93 -0.52 -12.78
CA GLU A 33 -2.21 0.11 -13.11
C GLU A 33 -3.18 -0.94 -13.66
N HIS A 34 -4.09 -1.42 -12.81
CA HIS A 34 -5.11 -2.38 -13.20
C HIS A 34 -6.46 -1.66 -13.32
N GLY A 35 -6.74 -1.09 -14.50
CA GLY A 35 -7.99 -0.40 -14.80
C GLY A 35 -8.39 0.62 -13.73
N SER A 36 -9.66 0.58 -13.27
CA SER A 36 -10.16 1.48 -12.22
C SER A 36 -9.62 1.12 -10.82
N VAL A 37 -8.31 1.26 -10.59
CA VAL A 37 -7.67 1.15 -9.27
C VAL A 37 -8.41 2.03 -8.26
N LYS A 38 -8.81 3.23 -8.69
CA LYS A 38 -9.68 4.17 -7.97
C LYS A 38 -10.92 3.52 -7.33
N LYS A 39 -11.61 2.62 -8.04
CA LYS A 39 -12.81 1.94 -7.53
C LYS A 39 -12.49 0.79 -6.58
N LYS A 40 -11.29 0.20 -6.67
CA LYS A 40 -10.90 -0.99 -5.90
C LYS A 40 -10.15 -0.68 -4.59
N ILE A 41 -9.54 0.50 -4.48
CA ILE A 41 -8.88 0.99 -3.25
C ILE A 41 -9.88 0.96 -2.09
N GLY A 42 -11.06 1.57 -2.27
CA GLY A 42 -12.07 1.68 -1.21
C GLY A 42 -11.63 2.69 -0.14
N ASN A 43 -11.94 2.40 1.13
CA ASN A 43 -11.51 3.20 2.28
C ASN A 43 -10.61 2.38 3.22
N PRO A 44 -9.33 2.13 2.87
CA PRO A 44 -8.38 1.47 3.74
C PRO A 44 -7.95 2.37 4.91
N ASP A 45 -7.40 1.75 5.95
CA ASP A 45 -6.83 2.46 7.10
C ASP A 45 -5.46 3.06 6.77
N LEU A 46 -4.69 2.41 5.87
CA LEU A 46 -3.38 2.88 5.43
C LEU A 46 -3.17 2.63 3.93
N MET A 47 -2.58 3.61 3.24
CA MET A 47 -2.10 3.44 1.87
C MET A 47 -0.58 3.49 1.80
N ILE A 48 0.04 2.43 1.29
CA ILE A 48 1.50 2.33 1.10
C ILE A 48 1.81 2.50 -0.39
N LEU A 49 2.65 3.48 -0.72
CA LEU A 49 3.04 3.80 -2.09
C LEU A 49 4.52 3.49 -2.29
N PHE A 50 4.84 2.55 -3.17
CA PHE A 50 6.19 2.27 -3.59
C PHE A 50 6.64 3.24 -4.69
N THR A 51 7.12 4.43 -4.30
CA THR A 51 7.33 5.60 -5.17
C THR A 51 8.22 5.33 -6.39
N ASN A 52 9.15 4.38 -6.30
CA ASN A 52 10.09 4.04 -7.39
C ASN A 52 9.48 3.14 -8.47
N THR A 53 8.36 2.49 -8.17
CA THR A 53 7.74 1.49 -9.05
C THR A 53 6.36 1.91 -9.56
N VAL A 54 5.82 3.00 -9.01
CA VAL A 54 4.51 3.53 -9.38
C VAL A 54 4.64 4.58 -10.47
N SER A 55 3.78 4.51 -11.48
CA SER A 55 3.67 5.57 -12.49
C SER A 55 3.09 6.85 -11.88
N HIS A 56 3.42 8.01 -12.44
CA HIS A 56 2.85 9.30 -12.03
C HIS A 56 1.32 9.27 -11.92
N LYS A 57 0.65 8.64 -12.89
CA LYS A 57 -0.82 8.48 -12.90
C LYS A 57 -1.35 7.70 -11.70
N MET A 58 -0.63 6.65 -11.26
CA MET A 58 -0.98 5.87 -10.07
C MET A 58 -0.80 6.69 -8.80
N VAL A 59 0.29 7.45 -8.68
CA VAL A 59 0.53 8.34 -7.53
C VAL A 59 -0.55 9.41 -7.42
N ILE A 60 -0.88 10.07 -8.53
CA ILE A 60 -1.92 11.10 -8.58
C ILE A 60 -3.26 10.50 -8.13
N THR A 61 -3.65 9.36 -8.70
CA THR A 61 -4.93 8.70 -8.37
C THR A 61 -4.97 8.27 -6.90
N ALA A 62 -3.92 7.61 -6.41
CA ALA A 62 -3.84 7.16 -5.03
C ALA A 62 -3.83 8.33 -4.04
N SER A 63 -3.07 9.39 -4.33
CA SER A 63 -3.00 10.57 -3.48
C SER A 63 -4.32 11.36 -3.46
N GLN A 64 -5.04 11.41 -4.58
CA GLN A 64 -6.37 12.04 -4.64
C GLN A 64 -7.39 11.26 -3.81
N GLU A 65 -7.43 9.93 -3.94
CA GLU A 65 -8.37 9.10 -3.17
C GLU A 65 -8.05 9.10 -1.68
N ALA A 66 -6.77 9.03 -1.33
CA ALA A 66 -6.34 9.15 0.06
C ALA A 66 -6.76 10.49 0.66
N LYS A 67 -6.52 11.61 -0.05
CA LYS A 67 -6.94 12.94 0.41
C LYS A 67 -8.45 13.06 0.52
N LYS A 68 -9.21 12.49 -0.42
CA LYS A 68 -10.67 12.52 -0.43
C LYS A 68 -11.27 11.76 0.77
N ASN A 69 -10.67 10.63 1.13
CA ASN A 69 -11.15 9.75 2.19
C ASN A 69 -10.42 9.96 3.53
N ASN A 70 -9.51 10.94 3.63
CA ASN A 70 -8.67 11.20 4.80
C ASN A 70 -7.83 9.99 5.25
N ILE A 71 -7.26 9.27 4.27
CA ILE A 71 -6.44 8.09 4.52
C ILE A 71 -4.97 8.49 4.61
N PRO A 72 -4.22 8.05 5.64
CA PRO A 72 -2.79 8.27 5.72
C PRO A 72 -2.04 7.53 4.60
N ILE A 73 -1.04 8.22 4.02
CA ILE A 73 -0.19 7.67 2.97
C ILE A 73 1.23 7.49 3.50
N ALA A 74 1.72 6.25 3.51
CA ALA A 74 3.12 5.94 3.70
C ALA A 74 3.81 5.81 2.33
N ARG A 75 4.92 6.53 2.14
CA ARG A 75 5.69 6.52 0.88
C ARG A 75 7.00 5.80 1.11
N ILE A 76 7.24 4.73 0.35
CA ILE A 76 8.43 3.90 0.46
C ILE A 76 9.17 3.93 -0.88
N HIS A 77 10.46 4.23 -0.84
CA HIS A 77 11.27 4.26 -2.06
C HIS A 77 11.63 2.85 -2.56
N THR A 78 11.84 1.90 -1.64
CA THR A 78 12.24 0.53 -1.98
C THR A 78 11.04 -0.40 -1.94
N SER A 79 10.90 -1.26 -2.96
CA SER A 79 9.85 -2.29 -3.01
C SER A 79 10.25 -3.59 -2.30
N SER A 80 11.13 -3.52 -1.28
CA SER A 80 11.59 -4.70 -0.55
C SER A 80 10.62 -5.13 0.55
N ALA A 81 10.67 -6.41 0.92
CA ALA A 81 9.92 -6.95 2.06
C ALA A 81 10.29 -6.25 3.37
N THR A 82 11.59 -5.95 3.57
CA THR A 82 12.09 -5.26 4.76
C THR A 82 11.52 -3.84 4.87
N ALA A 83 11.51 -3.08 3.78
CA ALA A 83 10.95 -1.73 3.83
C ALA A 83 9.44 -1.72 4.07
N LEU A 84 8.71 -2.71 3.52
CA LEU A 84 7.30 -2.90 3.85
C LEU A 84 7.11 -3.19 5.35
N ARG A 85 7.93 -4.10 5.91
CA ARG A 85 7.90 -4.43 7.34
C ARG A 85 8.15 -3.23 8.23
N SER A 86 9.14 -2.39 7.92
CA SER A 86 9.42 -1.17 8.70
C SER A 86 8.20 -0.24 8.77
N VAL A 87 7.52 -0.01 7.65
CA VAL A 87 6.31 0.82 7.62
C VAL A 87 5.14 0.17 8.37
N LEU A 88 4.98 -1.15 8.24
CA LEU A 88 3.96 -1.87 9.00
C LEU A 88 4.26 -1.90 10.50
N ASP A 89 5.52 -1.89 10.90
CA ASP A 89 5.92 -1.76 12.29
C ASP A 89 5.54 -0.36 12.81
N GLU A 90 5.92 0.72 12.12
CA GLU A 90 5.57 2.09 12.52
C GLU A 90 4.04 2.32 12.60
N HIS A 91 3.25 1.68 11.73
CA HIS A 91 1.80 1.91 11.64
C HIS A 91 0.91 0.85 12.31
N CYS A 92 1.21 -0.45 12.22
CA CYS A 92 0.48 -1.52 12.94
C CYS A 92 1.01 -1.68 14.39
N ALA A 93 2.28 -1.34 14.73
CA ALA A 93 2.76 -1.41 16.13
C ALA A 93 2.33 -0.21 16.99
N ALA A 94 2.06 0.95 16.39
CA ALA A 94 1.44 2.08 17.09
C ALA A 94 -0.02 1.80 17.55
N ALA A 95 -0.60 0.67 17.15
CA ALA A 95 -1.93 0.22 17.54
C ALA A 95 -1.93 -0.84 18.67
N MET A 96 -0.77 -1.18 19.24
CA MET A 96 -0.62 -2.05 20.42
C MET A 96 -0.35 -1.26 21.69
#